data_AF-A0A9D5ZED0-F1
#
_entry.id   AF-A0A9D5ZED0-F1
#
_cell.length_a   1.000
_cell.length_b   1.000
_cell.length_c   1.000
_cell.angle_alpha   90.00
_cell.angle_beta   90.00
_cell.angle_gamma   90.00
#
_symmetry.space_group_name_H-M   'P 1'
#
loop_
_entity.id
_entity.type
_entity.pdbx_description
1 polymer ?
#
loop_
_entity_poly.entity_id
_entity_poly.type
_entity_poly.pdbx_seq_one_letter_code
_entity_poly.pdbx_strand_id
1 'polypeptide(L)' 'MEKSYLAKLLKLNILAPAIVETILRGNYPDSLSLEKLRAGIPLDWEEQQELFGLQAA' A
#
# COMPACT_ATOMS: atom_id res chain seq x y z
N MET A 1 12.94 -19.62 -9.10
CA MET A 1 12.81 -18.67 -7.97
C MET A 1 12.23 -17.36 -8.52
N GLU A 2 10.94 -17.29 -8.86
CA GLU A 2 10.38 -16.08 -9.53
C GLU A 2 9.00 -15.65 -9.02
N LYS A 3 8.28 -16.55 -8.33
CA LYS A 3 6.92 -16.27 -7.82
C LYS A 3 6.86 -15.13 -6.81
N SER A 4 7.93 -14.91 -6.03
CA SER A 4 7.97 -13.89 -4.97
C SER A 4 8.21 -12.47 -5.50
N TYR A 5 8.90 -12.31 -6.64
CA TYR A 5 9.13 -11.01 -7.25
C TYR A 5 7.88 -10.51 -7.98
N LEU A 6 7.23 -11.39 -8.75
CA LEU A 6 5.96 -11.08 -9.40
C LEU A 6 4.86 -10.78 -8.38
N ALA A 7 4.78 -11.53 -7.27
CA ALA A 7 3.83 -11.22 -6.20
C ALA A 7 4.11 -9.86 -5.53
N LYS A 8 5.38 -9.45 -5.38
CA LYS A 8 5.74 -8.12 -4.88
C LYS A 8 5.37 -7.02 -5.88
N LEU A 9 5.65 -7.21 -7.16
CA LEU A 9 5.28 -6.25 -8.20
C LEU A 9 3.76 -6.14 -8.38
N LEU A 10 3.03 -7.25 -8.31
CA LEU A 10 1.57 -7.26 -8.41
C LEU A 10 0.94 -6.57 -7.21
N LYS A 11 1.47 -6.79 -5.99
CA LYS A 11 1.06 -6.07 -4.77
C LYS A 11 1.29 -4.56 -4.87
N LEU A 12 2.34 -4.13 -5.56
CA LEU A 12 2.61 -2.72 -5.83
C LEU A 12 1.69 -2.14 -6.92
N ASN A 13 1.14 -2.96 -7.80
CA ASN A 13 0.20 -2.50 -8.84
C ASN A 13 -1.20 -2.23 -8.28
N ILE A 14 -1.64 -3.00 -7.29
CA ILE A 14 -2.96 -2.84 -6.64
C ILE A 14 -2.99 -1.76 -5.56
N LEU A 15 -1.86 -1.12 -5.25
CA LEU A 15 -1.79 -0.05 -4.27
C LEU A 15 -2.57 1.18 -4.75
N ALA A 16 -3.43 1.72 -3.88
CA ALA A 16 -4.19 2.92 -4.20
C ALA A 16 -3.24 4.09 -4.54
N PRO A 17 -3.56 4.92 -5.56
CA PRO A 17 -2.69 6.00 -6.02
C PRO A 17 -2.35 6.99 -4.90
N ALA A 18 -3.28 7.27 -3.99
CA ALA A 18 -3.04 8.14 -2.82
C ALA A 18 -1.90 7.63 -1.91
N ILE A 19 -1.78 6.31 -1.75
CA ILE A 19 -0.69 5.70 -0.96
C ILE A 19 0.64 5.85 -1.69
N VAL A 20 0.65 5.59 -3.00
CA VAL A 20 1.85 5.75 -3.84
C VAL A 20 2.33 7.19 -3.83
N GLU A 21 1.42 8.17 -3.96
CA GLU A 21 1.76 9.59 -3.84
C GLU A 21 2.34 9.95 -2.48
N THR A 22 1.80 9.38 -1.40
CA THR A 22 2.29 9.59 -0.03
C THR A 22 3.71 9.05 0.14
N ILE A 23 4.00 7.87 -0.40
CA ILE A 23 5.35 7.26 -0.46
C ILE A 23 6.30 8.15 -1.28
N LEU A 24 5.86 8.60 -2.46
CA LEU A 24 6.67 9.45 -3.35
C LEU A 24 6.94 10.83 -2.75
N ARG A 25 6.02 11.36 -1.94
CA ARG A 25 6.21 12.60 -1.18
C ARG A 25 7.14 12.45 0.03
N GLY A 26 7.53 11.22 0.38
CA GLY A 26 8.33 10.93 1.57
C GLY A 26 7.56 11.14 2.87
N ASN A 27 6.23 11.24 2.80
CA ASN A 27 5.38 11.28 3.97
C ASN A 27 5.05 9.84 4.34
N TYR A 28 5.74 9.28 5.32
CA TYR A 28 5.50 7.92 5.78
C TYR A 28 4.69 7.99 7.07
N PRO A 29 3.34 7.97 7.01
CA PRO A 29 2.56 7.88 8.23
C PRO A 29 2.91 6.56 8.93
N ASP A 30 2.92 6.53 10.27
CA ASP A 30 3.20 5.32 11.05
C ASP A 30 2.29 4.12 10.67
N SER A 31 1.13 4.42 10.09
CA SER A 31 0.20 3.45 9.53
C SER A 31 0.74 2.75 8.27
N LEU A 32 1.63 3.37 7.51
CA LEU A 32 2.19 2.92 6.23
C LEU A 32 3.58 2.29 6.40
N SER A 33 3.59 1.05 6.89
CA SER A 33 4.81 0.28 7.11
C SER A 33 4.98 -0.83 6.07
N LEU A 34 6.24 -1.10 5.69
CA LEU A 34 6.58 -2.21 4.79
C LEU A 34 6.07 -3.57 5.29
N GLU A 35 5.98 -3.75 6.60
CA GLU A 35 5.43 -4.96 7.21
C GLU A 35 3.94 -5.16 6.88
N LYS A 36 3.14 -4.09 6.96
CA LYS A 36 1.71 -4.13 6.59
C LYS A 36 1.51 -4.36 5.09
N LEU A 37 2.32 -3.71 4.25
CA LEU A 37 2.33 -3.97 2.80
C LEU A 37 2.66 -5.44 2.47
N ARG A 38 3.55 -6.06 3.26
CA ARG A 38 3.91 -7.48 3.09
C ARG A 38 2.84 -8.43 3.62
N ALA A 39 2.14 -8.07 4.69
CA ALA A 39 1.07 -8.87 5.31
C ALA A 39 -0.10 -9.15 4.33
N GLY A 40 -0.27 -8.30 3.32
CA GLY A 40 -1.38 -8.38 2.37
C GLY A 40 -2.33 -7.22 2.61
N ILE A 41 -2.75 -6.57 1.52
CA ILE A 41 -3.63 -5.41 1.55
C ILE A 41 -4.93 -5.76 0.83
N PRO A 42 -6.06 -5.15 1.22
CA PRO A 42 -7.32 -5.31 0.49
C PRO A 42 -7.16 -4.87 -0.97
N LEU A 43 -7.96 -5.44 -1.87
CA LEU A 43 -7.94 -5.04 -3.28
C LEU A 43 -8.66 -3.70 -3.48
N ASP A 44 -9.67 -3.42 -2.65
CA ASP A 44 -10.42 -2.18 -2.68
C ASP A 44 -9.56 -1.00 -2.21
N TRP A 45 -9.58 0.08 -2.97
CA TRP A 45 -8.74 1.25 -2.69
C TRP A 45 -9.22 2.06 -1.50
N GLU A 46 -10.52 2.09 -1.25
CA GLU A 46 -11.11 2.80 -0.12
C GLU A 46 -10.72 2.08 1.17
N GLU A 47 -10.86 0.75 1.21
CA GLU A 47 -10.37 -0.07 2.35
C GLU A 47 -8.86 0.08 2.58
N GLN A 48 -8.07 0.21 1.51
CA GLN A 48 -6.64 0.49 1.65
C GLN A 48 -6.38 1.87 2.26
N GLN A 49 -7.10 2.90 1.82
CA GLN A 49 -6.95 4.26 2.36
C GLN A 49 -7.36 4.31 3.84
N GLU A 50 -8.42 3.63 4.25
CA GLU A 50 -8.79 3.48 5.66
C GLU A 50 -7.71 2.75 6.46
N LEU A 51 -7.18 1.64 5.94
CA LEU A 51 -6.12 0.85 6.59
C LEU A 51 -4.85 1.68 6.85
N PHE A 52 -4.55 2.61 5.95
CA PHE A 52 -3.41 3.52 6.06
C PHE A 52 -3.78 4.89 6.65
N GLY A 53 -5.02 5.13 7.06
CA GLY A 53 -5.47 6.41 7.61
C GLY A 53 -5.31 7.58 6.64
N LEU A 54 -5.36 7.31 5.33
CA LEU A 54 -5.28 8.30 4.25
C LEU A 54 -6.65 8.83 3.84
N GLN A 55 -7.73 8.27 4.38
CA GLN A 55 -9.06 8.80 4.18
C GLN A 55 -9.22 10.05 5.05
N ALA A 56 -9.25 11.21 4.40
CA ALA A 56 -9.76 12.41 5.05
C ALA A 56 -11.25 12.16 5.37
N ALA A 57 -11.62 12.46 6.61
CA ALA A 57 -13.02 12.48 7.06
C ALA A 57 -13.89 13.40 6.19
#